data_AF-A0ABD2B627-F1
#
_entry.id   AF-A0ABD2B627-F1
#
_cell.length_a   1.000
_cell.length_b   1.000
_cell.length_c   1.000
_cell.angle_alpha   90.00
_cell.angle_beta   90.00
_cell.angle_gamma   90.00
#
_symmetry.space_group_name_H-M   'P 1'
#
loop_
_entity.id
_entity.type
_entity.pdbx_description
1 polymer ?
#
loop_
_entity_poly.entity_id
_entity_poly.type
_entity_poly.pdbx_seq_one_letter_code
_entity_poly.pdbx_strand_id
1 'polypeptide(L)'
;MLTRKICHNGSRYIPTSIYMSKRNIQNIGEIEVFEDKTRLSAHKKKLKQRPPFLKNLFVGKFDFEFMAFPQPQSSERYKQFFEWIKPLENYVASVNSSEMSTKEAFQKLKELDILRAKIDAKYDGLNMSEAETLKILETLGSIPWLATSLIKNNIIPIDLISTFGNEAQKENYLPRIGNGELLPTICITEVMSGPNMKNIETKISLSDCGNFWIMNGRKEFVANGANSNLFLVIAQSEEKNFSSNLSLSGFIVESNYGGITCSNIIHTIGQQEVHVCTVDFKDTHIPKENILGEMGNGNAILSNVYAPGNNRVAGEAIGILRHFMSLLNKNILGRKHLDKCMHEFEAVQEVVGLITCSLYCMESVALFTSATNDLYENQDLELEKAVTETYCANECIKRIYEGMQVIGIESYMKDNPYMKVYNDALGLSLFDGSAIDEKIYIALLGLQYVGINIHEDIIKARNHLLNPIHFLKQIFSKRKINLYLFEYTHLSFKMACTLIEQCLQTLVDISTMLLEIYGTEISSKQIILQKLADITIQLYVTIAVVARASRSYCTGIRNAEQERYIAMYVAQQAFKKVELLKDNIINNELIQHERTLGKVSESAFQHKGYMCEHPLKRNC
;
A
#
# COMPACT_ATOMS: atom_id res chain seq x y z
N MET A 1 56.74 -21.93 -32.94
CA MET A 1 57.63 -22.21 -34.08
C MET A 1 57.04 -23.38 -34.83
N LEU A 2 56.80 -23.24 -36.14
CA LEU A 2 56.67 -24.33 -37.14
C LEU A 2 55.45 -25.28 -37.00
N THR A 3 54.64 -25.63 -38.01
CA THR A 3 54.54 -25.27 -39.43
C THR A 3 53.38 -26.05 -40.07
N ARG A 4 52.73 -25.42 -41.05
CA ARG A 4 52.39 -25.93 -42.41
C ARG A 4 51.70 -27.30 -42.62
N LYS A 5 50.53 -27.16 -43.27
CA LYS A 5 50.15 -27.64 -44.61
C LYS A 5 49.94 -29.14 -44.89
N ILE A 6 48.66 -29.43 -45.22
CA ILE A 6 48.15 -29.95 -46.51
C ILE A 6 48.28 -31.47 -46.81
N CYS A 7 47.08 -32.07 -46.96
CA CYS A 7 46.66 -33.20 -47.82
C CYS A 7 47.11 -34.64 -47.50
N HIS A 8 46.14 -35.55 -47.31
CA HIS A 8 45.58 -36.35 -48.41
C HIS A 8 44.36 -37.21 -47.99
N ASN A 9 43.49 -37.46 -48.97
CA ASN A 9 42.23 -38.23 -48.93
C ASN A 9 42.34 -39.69 -48.46
N GLY A 10 41.25 -40.23 -47.88
CA GLY A 10 41.07 -41.68 -47.71
C GLY A 10 39.85 -42.18 -46.92
N SER A 11 38.64 -42.02 -47.48
CA SER A 11 37.48 -42.95 -47.46
C SER A 11 36.97 -43.69 -46.18
N ARG A 12 35.64 -43.53 -45.94
CA ARG A 12 34.62 -44.49 -45.36
C ARG A 12 34.63 -44.69 -43.81
N TYR A 13 33.55 -44.68 -43.00
CA TYR A 13 32.08 -44.79 -43.12
C TYR A 13 31.38 -44.36 -41.76
N ILE A 14 30.37 -43.45 -41.81
CA ILE A 14 29.01 -43.37 -41.14
C ILE A 14 28.83 -43.49 -39.58
N PRO A 15 27.85 -42.82 -38.89
CA PRO A 15 26.90 -41.74 -39.25
C PRO A 15 26.88 -40.53 -38.28
N THR A 16 26.56 -39.33 -38.78
CA THR A 16 25.82 -38.33 -37.99
C THR A 16 24.66 -37.80 -38.82
N SER A 17 23.46 -38.07 -38.33
CA SER A 17 22.20 -37.61 -38.89
C SER A 17 22.07 -36.11 -38.68
N ILE A 18 22.21 -35.33 -39.74
CA ILE A 18 21.65 -33.98 -39.84
C ILE A 18 21.03 -33.93 -41.22
N TYR A 19 19.73 -34.18 -41.32
CA TYR A 19 18.79 -33.68 -42.33
C TYR A 19 17.50 -34.49 -42.20
N MET A 20 16.56 -33.98 -41.40
CA MET A 20 15.10 -34.18 -41.42
C MET A 20 14.58 -33.49 -40.13
N SER A 21 13.64 -32.57 -40.10
CA SER A 21 12.76 -32.02 -41.12
C SER A 21 12.33 -30.62 -40.68
N LYS A 22 12.26 -29.66 -41.61
CA LYS A 22 11.62 -28.35 -41.44
C LYS A 22 10.08 -28.46 -41.36
N ARG A 23 9.54 -29.56 -40.82
CA ARG A 23 8.09 -29.86 -40.82
C ARG A 23 7.43 -29.88 -39.44
N ASN A 24 8.18 -29.66 -38.35
CA ASN A 24 7.63 -29.58 -36.99
C ASN A 24 7.69 -28.17 -36.34
N ILE A 25 7.95 -27.12 -37.12
CA ILE A 25 7.84 -25.71 -36.66
C ILE A 25 6.57 -25.07 -37.22
N GLN A 26 5.53 -25.87 -37.49
CA GLN A 26 4.23 -25.38 -37.97
C GLN A 26 3.07 -25.60 -36.98
N ASN A 27 3.36 -25.95 -35.72
CA ASN A 27 2.38 -25.97 -34.63
C ASN A 27 2.83 -25.14 -33.41
N ILE A 28 3.51 -24.01 -33.66
CA ILE A 28 3.43 -22.90 -32.70
C ILE A 28 2.19 -22.16 -33.16
N GLY A 29 1.10 -22.28 -32.40
CA GLY A 29 -0.14 -21.57 -32.67
C GLY A 29 0.17 -20.12 -33.01
N GLU A 30 -0.48 -19.62 -34.04
CA GLU A 30 -0.46 -18.22 -34.41
C GLU A 30 -0.59 -17.38 -33.13
N ILE A 31 0.51 -16.76 -32.71
CA ILE A 31 0.45 -15.64 -31.79
C ILE A 31 -0.35 -14.62 -32.58
N GLU A 32 -1.61 -14.40 -32.20
CA GLU A 32 -2.40 -13.27 -32.70
C GLU A 32 -1.56 -12.02 -32.48
N VAL A 33 -0.91 -11.56 -33.55
CA VAL A 33 -0.25 -10.28 -33.59
C VAL A 33 -1.40 -9.29 -33.61
N PHE A 34 -1.78 -8.78 -32.43
CA PHE A 34 -2.72 -7.67 -32.32
C PHE A 34 -2.13 -6.48 -33.13
N GLU A 35 -2.60 -6.27 -34.35
CA GLU A 35 -2.09 -5.23 -35.26
C GLU A 35 -2.51 -3.80 -34.87
N ASP A 36 -3.29 -3.63 -33.79
CA ASP A 36 -3.69 -2.32 -33.24
C ASP A 36 -3.56 -2.28 -31.70
N LYS A 37 -2.37 -2.61 -31.15
CA LYS A 37 -2.17 -2.48 -29.69
C LYS A 37 -2.15 -1.01 -29.28
N THR A 38 -3.03 -0.65 -28.35
CA THR A 38 -2.99 0.63 -27.63
C THR A 38 -1.57 0.89 -27.13
N ARG A 39 -1.03 2.08 -27.42
CA ARG A 39 0.25 2.56 -26.90
C ARG A 39 0.08 3.97 -26.36
N LEU A 40 0.66 4.22 -25.19
CA LEU A 40 0.72 5.55 -24.59
C LEU A 40 2.10 6.16 -24.84
N SER A 41 2.15 7.49 -25.01
CA SER A 41 3.39 8.25 -25.10
C SER A 41 4.27 8.05 -23.86
N ALA A 42 5.59 8.07 -24.03
CA ALA A 42 6.53 7.82 -22.94
C ALA A 42 6.39 8.82 -21.79
N HIS A 43 6.70 8.38 -20.58
CA HIS A 43 6.80 9.25 -19.41
C HIS A 43 7.88 10.32 -19.59
N LYS A 44 7.74 11.43 -18.86
CA LYS A 44 8.86 12.36 -18.67
C LYS A 44 10.03 11.60 -18.04
N LYS A 45 11.24 11.97 -18.43
CA LYS A 45 12.43 11.45 -17.76
C LYS A 45 12.37 11.83 -16.28
N LYS A 46 12.56 10.83 -15.41
CA LYS A 46 12.61 11.04 -13.97
C LYS A 46 13.76 11.99 -13.61
N LEU A 47 13.52 12.80 -12.59
CA LEU A 47 14.49 13.70 -11.97
C LEU A 47 15.37 12.90 -10.99
N LYS A 48 16.53 13.46 -10.63
CA LYS A 48 17.42 12.85 -9.66
C LYS A 48 16.75 12.71 -8.29
N GLN A 49 17.08 11.63 -7.59
CA GLN A 49 16.66 11.37 -6.22
C GLN A 49 16.88 12.60 -5.31
N ARG A 50 15.88 12.90 -4.47
CA ARG A 50 15.95 13.91 -3.42
C ARG A 50 16.13 13.25 -2.05
N PRO A 51 16.62 13.98 -1.04
CA PRO A 51 16.59 13.50 0.35
C PRO A 51 15.18 13.05 0.78
N PRO A 52 15.05 12.06 1.69
CA PRO A 52 13.74 11.53 2.10
C PRO A 52 12.93 12.61 2.81
N PHE A 53 11.79 13.00 2.24
CA PHE A 53 11.07 14.20 2.67
C PHE A 53 10.45 14.04 4.06
N LEU A 54 9.58 13.05 4.24
CA LEU A 54 8.86 12.88 5.50
C LEU A 54 9.79 12.45 6.64
N LYS A 55 10.81 11.63 6.36
CA LYS A 55 11.86 11.28 7.34
C LYS A 55 12.63 12.54 7.79
N ASN A 56 12.93 13.47 6.88
CA ASN A 56 13.61 14.73 7.21
C ASN A 56 12.78 15.66 8.12
N LEU A 57 11.45 15.59 8.08
CA LEU A 57 10.59 16.38 8.96
C LEU A 57 10.84 16.03 10.44
N PHE A 58 11.16 14.78 10.77
CA PHE A 58 11.47 14.37 12.14
C PHE A 58 12.73 15.04 12.72
N VAL A 59 13.64 15.52 11.86
CA VAL A 59 14.87 16.24 12.26
C VAL A 59 14.78 17.75 11.96
N GLY A 60 13.58 18.25 11.68
CA GLY A 60 13.31 19.67 11.43
C GLY A 60 13.87 20.21 10.12
N LYS A 61 14.17 19.33 9.14
CA LYS A 61 14.60 19.70 7.79
C LYS A 61 13.39 19.65 6.86
N PHE A 62 13.14 20.73 6.14
CA PHE A 62 12.03 20.83 5.19
C PHE A 62 12.54 21.09 3.78
N ASP A 63 12.07 20.33 2.79
CA ASP A 63 12.34 20.59 1.38
C ASP A 63 11.17 21.40 0.78
N PHE A 64 11.44 22.67 0.47
CA PHE A 64 10.42 23.63 0.04
C PHE A 64 9.75 23.28 -1.30
N GLU A 65 10.38 22.44 -2.13
CA GLU A 65 9.76 21.97 -3.38
C GLU A 65 8.48 21.16 -3.12
N PHE A 66 8.32 20.58 -1.94
CA PHE A 66 7.10 19.87 -1.54
C PHE A 66 5.93 20.81 -1.18
N MET A 67 6.12 22.13 -1.20
CA MET A 67 5.01 23.09 -1.19
C MET A 67 4.37 23.27 -2.57
N ALA A 68 5.03 22.79 -3.65
CA ALA A 68 4.45 22.70 -4.97
C ALA A 68 3.81 21.32 -5.18
N PHE A 69 2.55 21.30 -5.62
CA PHE A 69 1.88 20.02 -5.87
C PHE A 69 2.41 19.37 -7.18
N PRO A 70 2.92 18.12 -7.11
CA PRO A 70 3.64 17.48 -8.21
C PRO A 70 2.74 17.15 -9.42
N GLN A 71 3.34 17.18 -10.62
CA GLN A 71 2.70 16.84 -11.90
C GLN A 71 3.66 16.03 -12.80
N PRO A 72 3.65 14.68 -12.71
CA PRO A 72 4.66 13.84 -13.35
C PRO A 72 4.44 13.69 -14.86
N GLN A 73 3.18 13.71 -15.33
CA GLN A 73 2.84 13.44 -16.71
C GLN A 73 3.15 14.61 -17.66
N SER A 74 3.42 14.29 -18.93
CA SER A 74 3.39 15.27 -20.02
C SER A 74 1.95 15.58 -20.40
N SER A 75 1.71 16.75 -21.01
CA SER A 75 0.37 17.14 -21.45
C SER A 75 -0.21 16.16 -22.49
N GLU A 76 0.65 15.55 -23.30
CA GLU A 76 0.25 14.54 -24.29
C GLU A 76 -0.14 13.22 -23.60
N ARG A 77 0.72 12.68 -22.72
CA ARG A 77 0.42 11.45 -21.99
C ARG A 77 -0.82 11.58 -21.14
N TYR A 78 -0.99 12.72 -20.47
CA TYR A 78 -2.20 13.03 -19.71
C TYR A 78 -3.45 12.88 -20.58
N LYS A 79 -3.49 13.51 -21.78
CA LYS A 79 -4.65 13.42 -22.67
C LYS A 79 -4.91 11.98 -23.13
N GLN A 80 -3.87 11.28 -23.58
CA GLN A 80 -4.00 9.89 -24.05
C GLN A 80 -4.50 8.95 -22.94
N PHE A 81 -3.97 9.09 -21.72
CA PHE A 81 -4.41 8.28 -20.57
C PHE A 81 -5.89 8.52 -20.24
N PHE A 82 -6.31 9.79 -20.16
CA PHE A 82 -7.71 10.11 -19.88
C PHE A 82 -8.66 9.80 -21.04
N GLU A 83 -8.17 9.65 -22.27
CA GLU A 83 -8.95 9.09 -23.37
C GLU A 83 -9.07 7.58 -23.27
N TRP A 84 -7.97 6.90 -22.94
CA TRP A 84 -7.90 5.44 -22.81
C TRP A 84 -8.70 4.89 -21.63
N ILE A 85 -8.79 5.60 -20.50
CA ILE A 85 -9.51 5.11 -19.31
C ILE A 85 -11.04 5.29 -19.40
N LYS A 86 -11.54 6.14 -20.31
CA LYS A 86 -12.99 6.42 -20.46
C LYS A 86 -13.85 5.17 -20.64
N PRO A 87 -13.47 4.18 -21.47
CA PRO A 87 -14.23 2.93 -21.58
C PRO A 87 -14.34 2.17 -20.26
N LEU A 88 -13.32 2.22 -19.39
CA LEU A 88 -13.39 1.65 -18.04
C LEU A 88 -14.36 2.44 -17.17
N GLU A 89 -14.31 3.78 -17.19
CA GLU A 89 -15.25 4.63 -16.46
C GLU A 89 -16.70 4.35 -16.89
N ASN A 90 -16.95 4.22 -18.19
CA ASN A 90 -18.26 3.88 -18.76
C ASN A 90 -18.72 2.48 -18.34
N TYR A 91 -17.81 1.50 -18.38
CA TYR A 91 -18.10 0.14 -17.95
C TYR A 91 -18.55 0.12 -16.49
N VAL A 92 -17.74 0.70 -15.59
CA VAL A 92 -18.03 0.76 -14.15
C VAL A 92 -19.35 1.49 -13.87
N ALA A 93 -19.65 2.57 -14.60
CA ALA A 93 -20.91 3.30 -14.44
C ALA A 93 -22.15 2.51 -14.92
N SER A 94 -21.96 1.56 -15.84
CA SER A 94 -23.05 0.78 -16.45
C SER A 94 -23.41 -0.50 -15.70
N VAL A 95 -22.49 -1.06 -14.92
CA VAL A 95 -22.66 -2.37 -14.30
C VAL A 95 -23.24 -2.29 -12.89
N ASN A 96 -24.12 -3.25 -12.56
CA ASN A 96 -24.53 -3.48 -11.19
C ASN A 96 -23.58 -4.50 -10.54
N SER A 97 -22.84 -4.07 -9.52
CA SER A 97 -21.82 -4.91 -8.88
C SER A 97 -22.37 -6.15 -8.17
N SER A 98 -23.68 -6.26 -7.93
CA SER A 98 -24.31 -7.44 -7.33
C SER A 98 -24.70 -8.54 -8.33
N GLU A 99 -24.74 -8.23 -9.63
CA GLU A 99 -25.21 -9.15 -10.69
C GLU A 99 -24.09 -9.52 -11.67
N MET A 100 -22.87 -9.07 -11.41
CA MET A 100 -21.74 -9.19 -12.32
C MET A 100 -21.02 -10.53 -12.15
N SER A 101 -20.79 -11.23 -13.26
CA SER A 101 -19.94 -12.41 -13.27
C SER A 101 -18.46 -12.03 -13.17
N THR A 102 -17.73 -12.70 -12.27
CA THR A 102 -16.28 -12.51 -12.11
C THR A 102 -15.52 -12.75 -13.42
N LYS A 103 -15.90 -13.78 -14.19
CA LYS A 103 -15.26 -14.08 -15.48
C LYS A 103 -15.47 -12.97 -16.50
N GLU A 104 -16.68 -12.41 -16.58
CA GLU A 104 -17.01 -11.32 -17.51
C GLU A 104 -16.25 -10.03 -17.16
N ALA A 105 -16.14 -9.72 -15.86
CA ALA A 105 -15.39 -8.57 -15.39
C ALA A 105 -13.91 -8.65 -15.78
N PHE A 106 -13.26 -9.79 -15.55
CA PHE A 106 -11.86 -10.00 -15.94
C PHE A 106 -11.65 -10.00 -17.45
N GLN A 107 -12.57 -10.61 -18.20
CA GLN A 107 -12.56 -10.54 -19.66
C GLN A 107 -12.65 -9.09 -20.13
N LYS A 108 -13.47 -8.25 -19.46
CA LYS A 108 -13.57 -6.84 -19.78
C LYS A 108 -12.29 -6.06 -19.46
N LEU A 109 -11.66 -6.33 -18.32
CA LEU A 109 -10.36 -5.75 -17.99
C LEU A 109 -9.28 -6.11 -19.02
N LYS A 110 -9.30 -7.35 -19.54
CA LYS A 110 -8.43 -7.80 -20.61
C LYS A 110 -8.67 -7.04 -21.92
N GLU A 111 -9.93 -6.94 -22.36
CA GLU A 111 -10.32 -6.19 -23.57
C GLU A 111 -9.92 -4.71 -23.52
N LEU A 112 -9.90 -4.13 -22.32
CA LEU A 112 -9.55 -2.73 -22.07
C LEU A 112 -8.04 -2.53 -21.81
N ASP A 113 -7.19 -3.54 -22.04
CA ASP A 113 -5.75 -3.51 -21.78
C ASP A 113 -5.35 -3.23 -20.31
N ILE A 114 -6.27 -3.41 -19.36
CA ILE A 114 -6.00 -3.13 -17.93
C ILE A 114 -4.99 -4.12 -17.35
N LEU A 115 -5.07 -5.41 -17.73
CA LEU A 115 -4.18 -6.46 -17.21
C LEU A 115 -2.71 -6.28 -17.62
N ARG A 116 -2.45 -5.55 -18.73
CA ARG A 116 -1.11 -5.20 -19.19
C ARG A 116 -0.71 -3.76 -18.88
N ALA A 117 -1.54 -3.02 -18.14
CA ALA A 117 -1.35 -1.59 -17.91
C ALA A 117 -0.02 -1.32 -17.18
N LYS A 118 0.28 -2.09 -16.14
CA LYS A 118 1.48 -1.87 -15.30
C LYS A 118 2.77 -2.48 -15.88
N ILE A 119 2.64 -3.34 -16.88
CA ILE A 119 3.78 -4.00 -17.52
C ILE A 119 4.61 -2.98 -18.31
N ASP A 120 5.93 -3.13 -18.30
CA ASP A 120 6.83 -2.29 -19.09
C ASP A 120 6.53 -2.41 -20.60
N ALA A 121 6.69 -1.31 -21.34
CA ALA A 121 6.45 -1.27 -22.78
C ALA A 121 7.37 -2.25 -23.56
N LYS A 122 8.55 -2.59 -23.03
CA LYS A 122 9.46 -3.62 -23.58
C LYS A 122 8.80 -4.99 -23.61
N TYR A 123 7.94 -5.30 -22.64
CA TYR A 123 7.22 -6.57 -22.50
C TYR A 123 5.75 -6.43 -22.92
N ASP A 124 5.48 -5.55 -23.90
CA ASP A 124 4.16 -5.35 -24.50
C ASP A 124 3.09 -4.71 -23.56
N GLY A 125 3.53 -4.06 -22.48
CA GLY A 125 2.65 -3.31 -21.58
C GLY A 125 2.44 -1.83 -21.94
N LEU A 126 1.71 -1.12 -21.08
CA LEU A 126 1.45 0.33 -21.22
C LEU A 126 2.36 1.22 -20.35
N ASN A 127 3.23 0.59 -19.54
CA ASN A 127 4.16 1.24 -18.62
C ASN A 127 3.48 2.31 -17.75
N MET A 128 2.39 1.94 -17.05
CA MET A 128 1.66 2.89 -16.23
C MET A 128 2.42 3.35 -15.00
N SER A 129 2.33 4.64 -14.71
CA SER A 129 2.90 5.25 -13.51
C SER A 129 2.08 4.92 -12.26
N GLU A 130 2.60 5.23 -11.07
CA GLU A 130 1.82 5.03 -9.85
C GLU A 130 0.60 5.93 -9.79
N ALA A 131 0.67 7.18 -10.28
CA ALA A 131 -0.47 8.08 -10.35
C ALA A 131 -1.56 7.56 -11.32
N GLU A 132 -1.16 6.93 -12.43
CA GLU A 132 -2.10 6.31 -13.39
C GLU A 132 -2.76 5.07 -12.81
N THR A 133 -1.96 4.20 -12.16
CA THR A 133 -2.47 3.03 -11.42
C THR A 133 -3.46 3.45 -10.34
N LEU A 134 -3.14 4.50 -9.56
CA LEU A 134 -4.04 5.05 -8.55
C LEU A 134 -5.40 5.41 -9.15
N LYS A 135 -5.41 6.11 -10.29
CA LYS A 135 -6.65 6.52 -10.97
C LYS A 135 -7.45 5.34 -11.54
N ILE A 136 -6.79 4.25 -11.97
CA ILE A 136 -7.50 3.00 -12.33
C ILE A 136 -8.22 2.44 -11.10
N LEU A 137 -7.52 2.32 -9.97
CA LEU A 137 -8.08 1.76 -8.75
C LEU A 137 -9.23 2.63 -8.19
N GLU A 138 -9.09 3.95 -8.23
CA GLU A 138 -10.18 4.88 -7.88
C GLU A 138 -11.42 4.68 -8.75
N THR A 139 -11.23 4.42 -10.04
CA THR A 139 -12.33 4.23 -11.00
C THR A 139 -13.12 2.98 -10.68
N LEU A 140 -12.46 1.93 -10.19
CA LEU A 140 -13.08 0.67 -9.76
C LEU A 140 -13.81 0.77 -8.40
N GLY A 141 -13.91 1.96 -7.80
CA GLY A 141 -14.44 2.18 -6.45
C GLY A 141 -15.87 1.68 -6.16
N SER A 142 -16.72 1.54 -7.18
CA SER A 142 -18.07 0.95 -7.03
C SER A 142 -18.10 -0.58 -7.15
N ILE A 143 -16.94 -1.17 -7.48
CA ILE A 143 -16.68 -2.61 -7.58
C ILE A 143 -15.39 -2.94 -6.80
N PRO A 144 -15.37 -2.79 -5.46
CA PRO A 144 -14.13 -2.85 -4.68
C PRO A 144 -13.38 -4.17 -4.85
N TRP A 145 -14.10 -5.29 -4.88
CA TRP A 145 -13.53 -6.62 -5.07
C TRP A 145 -12.68 -6.75 -6.36
N LEU A 146 -13.05 -6.02 -7.42
CA LEU A 146 -12.33 -6.06 -8.70
C LEU A 146 -11.03 -5.25 -8.61
N ALA A 147 -11.05 -4.12 -7.90
CA ALA A 147 -9.83 -3.38 -7.55
C ALA A 147 -8.87 -4.24 -6.72
N THR A 148 -9.36 -4.88 -5.67
CA THR A 148 -8.55 -5.74 -4.80
C THR A 148 -8.00 -6.95 -5.56
N SER A 149 -8.80 -7.58 -6.42
CA SER A 149 -8.32 -8.66 -7.28
C SER A 149 -7.25 -8.19 -8.26
N LEU A 150 -7.40 -7.01 -8.86
CA LEU A 150 -6.38 -6.41 -9.73
C LEU A 150 -5.08 -6.13 -8.96
N ILE A 151 -5.17 -5.65 -7.72
CA ILE A 151 -4.00 -5.43 -6.86
C ILE A 151 -3.29 -6.76 -6.57
N LYS A 152 -4.02 -7.73 -6.00
CA LYS A 152 -3.46 -8.98 -5.47
C LYS A 152 -3.03 -9.98 -6.54
N ASN A 153 -3.79 -10.05 -7.63
CA ASN A 153 -3.65 -11.08 -8.66
C ASN A 153 -3.13 -10.53 -10.00
N ASN A 154 -2.68 -9.27 -10.06
CA ASN A 154 -2.05 -8.72 -11.26
C ASN A 154 -0.94 -7.73 -10.91
N ILE A 155 -1.24 -6.61 -10.25
CA ILE A 155 -0.27 -5.51 -10.02
C ILE A 155 0.90 -5.96 -9.13
N ILE A 156 0.65 -6.52 -7.94
CA ILE A 156 1.74 -6.93 -7.03
C ILE A 156 2.57 -8.06 -7.67
N PRO A 157 1.98 -9.12 -8.27
CA PRO A 157 2.77 -10.12 -9.00
C PRO A 157 3.63 -9.53 -10.13
N ILE A 158 3.10 -8.58 -10.92
CA ILE A 158 3.87 -7.88 -11.96
C ILE A 158 5.04 -7.12 -11.34
N ASP A 159 4.83 -6.39 -10.24
CA ASP A 159 5.88 -5.63 -9.55
C ASP A 159 7.00 -6.56 -9.04
N LEU A 160 6.63 -7.72 -8.47
CA LEU A 160 7.58 -8.71 -7.98
C LEU A 160 8.41 -9.32 -9.11
N ILE A 161 7.78 -9.75 -10.21
CA ILE A 161 8.50 -10.31 -11.37
C ILE A 161 9.35 -9.22 -12.04
N SER A 162 8.87 -7.98 -12.12
CA SER A 162 9.60 -6.87 -12.72
C SER A 162 10.84 -6.49 -11.89
N THR A 163 10.74 -6.57 -10.56
CA THR A 163 11.78 -6.17 -9.62
C THR A 163 12.81 -7.28 -9.38
N PHE A 164 12.35 -8.50 -9.15
CA PHE A 164 13.20 -9.63 -8.74
C PHE A 164 13.43 -10.66 -9.85
N GLY A 165 12.63 -10.64 -10.92
CA GLY A 165 12.78 -11.56 -12.04
C GLY A 165 14.03 -11.28 -12.86
N ASN A 166 14.61 -12.32 -13.44
CA ASN A 166 15.61 -12.17 -14.49
C ASN A 166 14.94 -11.83 -15.84
N GLU A 167 15.71 -11.45 -16.86
CA GLU A 167 15.15 -11.03 -18.14
C GLU A 167 14.37 -12.15 -18.84
N ALA A 168 14.81 -13.41 -18.78
CA ALA A 168 14.08 -14.53 -19.37
C ALA A 168 12.72 -14.76 -18.68
N GLN A 169 12.65 -14.60 -17.35
CA GLN A 169 11.40 -14.64 -16.59
C GLN A 169 10.48 -13.49 -16.98
N LYS A 170 11.00 -12.25 -17.12
CA LYS A 170 10.18 -11.11 -17.53
C LYS A 170 9.60 -11.28 -18.94
N GLU A 171 10.42 -11.73 -19.88
CA GLU A 171 10.01 -11.99 -21.27
C GLU A 171 8.97 -13.11 -21.37
N ASN A 172 9.06 -14.13 -20.51
CA ASN A 172 8.10 -15.23 -20.49
C ASN A 172 6.80 -14.87 -19.76
N TYR A 173 6.88 -14.42 -18.50
CA TYR A 173 5.71 -14.32 -17.63
C TYR A 173 4.91 -13.04 -17.83
N LEU A 174 5.55 -11.88 -18.03
CA LEU A 174 4.81 -10.61 -18.06
C LEU A 174 3.81 -10.55 -19.22
N PRO A 175 4.16 -10.87 -20.48
CA PRO A 175 3.19 -10.84 -21.58
C PRO A 175 2.02 -11.81 -21.38
N ARG A 176 2.29 -13.00 -20.81
CA ARG A 176 1.27 -14.02 -20.50
C ARG A 176 0.34 -13.60 -19.35
N ILE A 177 0.84 -12.79 -18.41
CA ILE A 177 -0.03 -12.15 -17.39
C ILE A 177 -0.85 -11.04 -18.05
N GLY A 178 -0.24 -10.21 -18.90
CA GLY A 178 -0.87 -9.09 -19.57
C GLY A 178 -2.00 -9.49 -20.52
N ASN A 179 -1.89 -10.65 -21.17
CA ASN A 179 -2.92 -11.21 -22.04
C ASN A 179 -3.94 -12.09 -21.28
N GLY A 180 -3.82 -12.24 -19.97
CA GLY A 180 -4.72 -13.04 -19.12
C GLY A 180 -4.61 -14.57 -19.28
N GLU A 181 -3.57 -15.08 -19.94
CA GLU A 181 -3.26 -16.53 -19.95
C GLU A 181 -2.83 -17.00 -18.56
N LEU A 182 -2.00 -16.21 -17.88
CA LEU A 182 -1.58 -16.44 -16.51
C LEU A 182 -2.31 -15.50 -15.54
N LEU A 183 -2.93 -16.09 -14.53
CA LEU A 183 -3.61 -15.43 -13.43
C LEU A 183 -2.78 -15.66 -12.15
N PRO A 184 -1.87 -14.73 -11.81
CA PRO A 184 -1.00 -14.92 -10.66
C PRO A 184 -1.71 -14.76 -9.32
N THR A 185 -1.14 -15.36 -8.29
CA THR A 185 -1.40 -15.04 -6.88
C THR A 185 -0.12 -15.15 -6.07
N ILE A 186 -0.16 -14.64 -4.84
CA ILE A 186 0.97 -14.60 -3.92
C ILE A 186 0.69 -15.51 -2.74
N CYS A 187 1.64 -16.39 -2.43
CA CYS A 187 1.49 -17.45 -1.44
C CYS A 187 2.57 -17.31 -0.36
N ILE A 188 2.24 -16.62 0.73
CA ILE A 188 3.19 -16.31 1.80
C ILE A 188 2.74 -16.85 3.16
N THR A 189 1.56 -16.43 3.63
CA THR A 189 1.04 -16.68 4.98
C THR A 189 0.85 -18.17 5.29
N GLU A 190 1.13 -18.57 6.54
CA GLU A 190 0.90 -19.93 7.06
C GLU A 190 0.32 -19.86 8.48
N VAL A 191 -0.37 -20.92 8.94
CA VAL A 191 -1.06 -20.96 10.25
C VAL A 191 -0.13 -20.61 11.43
N MET A 192 1.11 -21.07 11.39
CA MET A 192 2.06 -20.96 12.51
C MET A 192 2.98 -19.74 12.44
N SER A 193 3.00 -19.01 11.31
CA SER A 193 3.98 -17.94 11.10
C SER A 193 3.54 -16.58 11.67
N GLY A 194 2.24 -16.32 11.86
CA GLY A 194 1.72 -15.03 12.33
C GLY A 194 2.38 -13.81 11.62
N PRO A 195 2.48 -12.64 12.26
CA PRO A 195 3.30 -11.52 11.74
C PRO A 195 4.82 -11.79 11.85
N ASN A 196 5.26 -12.88 12.48
CA ASN A 196 6.67 -13.24 12.63
C ASN A 196 7.11 -14.24 11.55
N MET A 197 7.27 -13.72 10.34
CA MET A 197 7.55 -14.48 9.10
C MET A 197 8.94 -15.16 9.05
N LYS A 198 9.69 -15.18 10.16
CA LYS A 198 10.93 -15.95 10.29
C LYS A 198 10.69 -17.46 10.42
N ASN A 199 9.45 -17.87 10.66
CA ASN A 199 9.05 -19.26 10.85
C ASN A 199 8.12 -19.75 9.72
N ILE A 200 8.56 -19.60 8.46
CA ILE A 200 7.90 -20.24 7.32
C ILE A 200 8.31 -21.72 7.31
N GLU A 201 7.33 -22.61 7.36
CA GLU A 201 7.48 -24.06 7.41
C GLU A 201 7.47 -24.71 6.02
N THR A 202 6.90 -24.05 4.99
CA THR A 202 6.98 -24.55 3.61
C THR A 202 8.44 -24.75 3.21
N LYS A 203 8.79 -25.99 2.83
CA LYS A 203 10.15 -26.40 2.50
C LYS A 203 10.39 -26.50 1.01
N ILE A 204 11.62 -26.21 0.63
CA ILE A 204 12.13 -26.45 -0.72
C ILE A 204 13.48 -27.18 -0.63
N SER A 205 13.62 -28.25 -1.40
CA SER A 205 14.87 -29.01 -1.51
C SER A 205 15.21 -29.28 -2.98
N LEU A 206 16.50 -29.37 -3.29
CA LEU A 206 16.95 -29.71 -4.64
C LEU A 206 16.79 -31.22 -4.83
N SER A 207 16.23 -31.62 -5.97
CA SER A 207 16.14 -33.03 -6.35
C SER A 207 17.51 -33.71 -6.38
N ASP A 208 17.55 -35.02 -6.15
CA ASP A 208 18.80 -35.81 -6.17
C ASP A 208 19.59 -35.65 -7.48
N CYS A 209 18.88 -35.42 -8.60
CA CYS A 209 19.48 -35.18 -9.92
C CYS A 209 19.95 -33.74 -10.15
N GLY A 210 19.62 -32.80 -9.26
CA GLY A 210 20.05 -31.40 -9.32
C GLY A 210 19.33 -30.52 -10.35
N ASN A 211 18.31 -31.05 -11.02
CA ASN A 211 17.67 -30.41 -12.19
C ASN A 211 16.42 -29.59 -11.85
N PHE A 212 15.71 -29.95 -10.78
CA PHE A 212 14.50 -29.26 -10.32
C PHE A 212 14.46 -29.20 -8.79
N TRP A 213 13.63 -28.31 -8.26
CA TRP A 213 13.30 -28.19 -6.85
C TRP A 213 12.02 -28.97 -6.52
N ILE A 214 11.93 -29.46 -5.29
CA ILE A 214 10.75 -30.14 -4.75
C ILE A 214 10.20 -29.29 -3.61
N MET A 215 8.95 -28.84 -3.74
CA MET A 215 8.27 -28.03 -2.72
C MET A 215 7.25 -28.85 -1.95
N ASN A 216 7.28 -28.71 -0.62
CA ASN A 216 6.31 -29.30 0.29
C ASN A 216 5.89 -28.27 1.35
N GLY A 217 4.60 -27.99 1.45
CA GLY A 217 4.09 -27.04 2.44
C GLY A 217 2.65 -26.63 2.22
N ARG A 218 2.19 -25.70 3.05
CA ARG A 218 0.81 -25.22 3.05
C ARG A 218 0.80 -23.72 3.23
N LYS A 219 0.06 -23.04 2.37
CA LYS A 219 -0.18 -21.59 2.42
C LYS A 219 -1.64 -21.32 2.71
N GLU A 220 -1.90 -20.33 3.55
CA GLU A 220 -3.23 -19.98 4.03
C GLU A 220 -3.64 -18.59 3.55
N PHE A 221 -4.95 -18.37 3.52
CA PHE A 221 -5.56 -17.09 3.13
C PHE A 221 -5.10 -16.58 1.75
N VAL A 222 -4.83 -17.48 0.81
CA VAL A 222 -4.36 -17.12 -0.53
C VAL A 222 -5.51 -16.51 -1.33
N ALA A 223 -5.40 -15.22 -1.64
CA ALA A 223 -6.41 -14.47 -2.39
C ALA A 223 -6.56 -15.03 -3.81
N ASN A 224 -7.80 -15.41 -4.15
CA ASN A 224 -8.20 -16.00 -5.43
C ASN A 224 -7.40 -17.25 -5.84
N GLY A 225 -6.76 -17.96 -4.90
CA GLY A 225 -5.85 -19.05 -5.23
C GLY A 225 -6.49 -20.19 -6.02
N ALA A 226 -7.78 -20.48 -5.80
CA ALA A 226 -8.51 -21.51 -6.55
C ALA A 226 -8.72 -21.15 -8.02
N ASN A 227 -8.68 -19.86 -8.37
CA ASN A 227 -8.80 -19.36 -9.74
C ASN A 227 -7.44 -18.99 -10.37
N SER A 228 -6.34 -19.17 -9.65
CA SER A 228 -4.99 -18.87 -10.12
C SER A 228 -4.32 -20.07 -10.77
N ASN A 229 -3.48 -19.80 -11.77
CA ASN A 229 -2.67 -20.82 -12.45
C ASN A 229 -1.15 -20.53 -12.38
N LEU A 230 -0.76 -19.43 -11.73
CA LEU A 230 0.61 -19.03 -11.45
C LEU A 230 0.70 -18.59 -9.97
N PHE A 231 1.64 -19.15 -9.21
CA PHE A 231 1.80 -18.92 -7.79
C PHE A 231 3.20 -18.37 -7.50
N LEU A 232 3.29 -17.20 -6.89
CA LEU A 232 4.54 -16.66 -6.36
C LEU A 232 4.67 -17.07 -4.90
N VAL A 233 5.57 -18.01 -4.62
CA VAL A 233 5.63 -18.72 -3.33
C VAL A 233 6.92 -18.38 -2.60
N ILE A 234 6.82 -18.08 -1.30
CA ILE A 234 7.97 -18.02 -0.40
C ILE A 234 8.13 -19.34 0.34
N ALA A 235 9.32 -19.94 0.24
CA ALA A 235 9.64 -21.20 0.88
C ALA A 235 11.02 -21.17 1.54
N GLN A 236 11.21 -22.03 2.53
CA GLN A 236 12.45 -22.20 3.26
C GLN A 236 13.31 -23.31 2.63
N SER A 237 14.52 -22.96 2.20
CA SER A 237 15.51 -23.88 1.66
C SER A 237 16.05 -24.82 2.73
N GLU A 238 16.07 -26.11 2.44
CA GLU A 238 16.68 -27.16 3.26
C GLU A 238 18.16 -27.38 2.95
N GLU A 239 18.74 -26.64 2.00
CA GLU A 239 20.15 -26.77 1.67
C GLU A 239 21.05 -26.30 2.81
N LYS A 240 21.91 -27.21 3.29
CA LYS A 240 22.79 -27.02 4.47
C LYS A 240 23.79 -25.87 4.37
N ASN A 241 23.98 -25.28 3.19
CA ASN A 241 24.95 -24.21 2.94
C ASN A 241 24.42 -22.80 3.29
N PHE A 242 23.11 -22.66 3.56
CA PHE A 242 22.52 -21.37 3.91
C PHE A 242 22.43 -21.23 5.44
N SER A 243 22.97 -20.14 6.00
CA SER A 243 22.77 -19.83 7.43
C SER A 243 21.28 -19.65 7.72
N SER A 244 20.85 -19.84 8.96
CA SER A 244 19.44 -19.70 9.38
C SER A 244 18.78 -18.38 8.95
N ASN A 245 19.57 -17.30 8.81
CA ASN A 245 19.12 -15.97 8.39
C ASN A 245 18.91 -15.82 6.86
N LEU A 246 19.39 -16.76 6.04
CA LEU A 246 19.31 -16.76 4.56
C LEU A 246 18.47 -17.93 4.02
N SER A 247 17.55 -18.44 4.84
CA SER A 247 16.84 -19.68 4.51
C SER A 247 15.63 -19.47 3.61
N LEU A 248 15.12 -18.25 3.42
CA LEU A 248 13.91 -18.00 2.62
C LEU A 248 14.25 -17.63 1.17
N SER A 249 13.51 -18.18 0.21
CA SER A 249 13.62 -17.90 -1.22
C SER A 249 12.24 -17.76 -1.85
N GLY A 250 12.15 -16.97 -2.93
CA GLY A 250 10.95 -16.86 -3.76
C GLY A 250 10.98 -17.78 -4.96
N PHE A 251 9.83 -18.30 -5.36
CA PHE A 251 9.67 -19.21 -6.51
C PHE A 251 8.45 -18.82 -7.35
N ILE A 252 8.59 -18.99 -8.66
CA ILE A 252 7.49 -18.90 -9.63
C ILE A 252 7.00 -20.32 -9.91
N VAL A 253 5.76 -20.64 -9.53
CA VAL A 253 5.22 -21.99 -9.60
C VAL A 253 3.99 -22.00 -10.51
N GLU A 254 4.06 -22.66 -11.66
CA GLU A 254 2.89 -22.85 -12.53
C GLU A 254 2.04 -24.02 -12.02
N SER A 255 0.71 -23.91 -12.14
CA SER A 255 -0.25 -24.95 -11.73
C SER A 255 0.00 -26.31 -12.40
N ASN A 256 0.56 -26.32 -13.61
CA ASN A 256 0.86 -27.52 -14.39
C ASN A 256 2.07 -28.33 -13.87
N TYR A 257 2.83 -27.80 -12.91
CA TYR A 257 3.98 -28.49 -12.29
C TYR A 257 3.59 -29.65 -11.37
N GLY A 258 2.28 -29.82 -11.11
CA GLY A 258 1.75 -30.92 -10.31
C GLY A 258 1.97 -30.73 -8.81
N GLY A 259 1.28 -31.56 -8.00
CA GLY A 259 1.39 -31.48 -6.55
C GLY A 259 0.70 -30.28 -5.89
N ILE A 260 -0.09 -29.49 -6.64
CA ILE A 260 -0.75 -28.28 -6.12
C ILE A 260 -2.24 -28.56 -5.95
N THR A 261 -2.78 -28.32 -4.75
CA THR A 261 -4.22 -28.43 -4.49
C THR A 261 -4.74 -27.23 -3.72
N CYS A 262 -5.86 -26.67 -4.16
CA CYS A 262 -6.57 -25.60 -3.44
C CYS A 262 -7.74 -26.20 -2.66
N SER A 263 -7.87 -25.87 -1.38
CA SER A 263 -8.93 -26.32 -0.48
C SER A 263 -9.44 -25.18 0.40
N ASN A 264 -10.51 -25.41 1.18
CA ASN A 264 -11.07 -24.43 2.12
C ASN A 264 -11.36 -23.06 1.50
N ILE A 265 -12.09 -23.03 0.39
CA ILE A 265 -12.51 -21.77 -0.25
C ILE A 265 -13.49 -21.05 0.68
N ILE A 266 -13.10 -19.88 1.17
CA ILE A 266 -13.86 -19.06 2.11
C ILE A 266 -14.10 -17.68 1.47
N HIS A 267 -15.36 -17.23 1.53
CA HIS A 267 -15.71 -15.87 1.14
C HIS A 267 -15.50 -14.91 2.31
N THR A 268 -14.89 -13.76 2.02
CA THR A 268 -14.71 -12.65 2.95
C THR A 268 -16.05 -11.96 3.26
N ILE A 269 -16.12 -11.18 4.35
CA ILE A 269 -17.37 -10.51 4.74
C ILE A 269 -17.80 -9.42 3.74
N GLY A 270 -16.83 -8.64 3.27
CA GLY A 270 -16.94 -7.73 2.14
C GLY A 270 -16.04 -8.19 1.01
N GLN A 271 -16.24 -7.66 -0.19
CA GLN A 271 -15.49 -8.02 -1.38
C GLN A 271 -15.57 -9.52 -1.71
N GLN A 272 -16.75 -10.11 -1.57
CA GLN A 272 -16.98 -11.56 -1.51
C GLN A 272 -16.43 -12.36 -2.71
N GLU A 273 -16.24 -11.73 -3.86
CA GLU A 273 -15.65 -12.34 -5.05
C GLU A 273 -14.13 -12.59 -4.91
N VAL A 274 -13.46 -11.88 -4.00
CA VAL A 274 -12.08 -12.14 -3.56
C VAL A 274 -12.10 -13.22 -2.48
N HIS A 275 -12.36 -14.46 -2.90
CA HIS A 275 -12.30 -15.58 -2.00
C HIS A 275 -10.85 -15.87 -1.58
N VAL A 276 -10.68 -16.44 -0.40
CA VAL A 276 -9.39 -16.92 0.08
C VAL A 276 -9.43 -18.44 0.18
N CYS A 277 -8.29 -19.09 -0.05
CA CYS A 277 -8.19 -20.55 0.07
C CYS A 277 -6.87 -20.98 0.71
N THR A 278 -6.84 -22.24 1.12
CA THR A 278 -5.61 -22.95 1.46
C THR A 278 -5.00 -23.51 0.18
N VAL A 279 -3.69 -23.32 -0.02
CA VAL A 279 -2.94 -23.91 -1.14
C VAL A 279 -1.89 -24.87 -0.58
N ASP A 280 -2.05 -26.16 -0.86
CA ASP A 280 -1.10 -27.21 -0.49
C ASP A 280 -0.15 -27.50 -1.66
N PHE A 281 1.13 -27.60 -1.35
CA PHE A 281 2.20 -28.07 -2.25
C PHE A 281 2.67 -29.43 -1.72
N LYS A 282 2.57 -30.47 -2.54
CA LYS A 282 2.96 -31.84 -2.23
C LYS A 282 3.80 -32.40 -3.37
N ASP A 283 5.10 -32.52 -3.10
CA ASP A 283 6.10 -32.96 -4.07
C ASP A 283 5.99 -32.20 -5.41
N THR A 284 5.76 -30.89 -5.33
CA THR A 284 5.64 -30.01 -6.50
C THR A 284 7.01 -29.81 -7.15
N HIS A 285 7.13 -30.15 -8.44
CA HIS A 285 8.40 -30.09 -9.18
C HIS A 285 8.58 -28.75 -9.87
N ILE A 286 9.50 -27.92 -9.38
CA ILE A 286 9.73 -26.57 -9.89
C ILE A 286 11.05 -26.51 -10.67
N PRO A 287 11.08 -26.05 -11.92
CA PRO A 287 12.32 -25.87 -12.68
C PRO A 287 13.34 -25.02 -11.92
N LYS A 288 14.64 -25.30 -12.11
CA LYS A 288 15.70 -24.62 -11.36
C LYS A 288 15.75 -23.12 -11.64
N GLU A 289 15.43 -22.74 -12.88
CA GLU A 289 15.34 -21.37 -13.39
C GLU A 289 14.15 -20.57 -12.85
N ASN A 290 13.22 -21.22 -12.14
CA ASN A 290 12.01 -20.58 -11.60
C ASN A 290 12.19 -20.01 -10.19
N ILE A 291 13.44 -19.86 -9.71
CA ILE A 291 13.74 -19.05 -8.53
C ILE A 291 13.50 -17.57 -8.87
N LEU A 292 12.72 -16.87 -8.05
CA LEU A 292 12.51 -15.44 -8.18
C LEU A 292 13.59 -14.68 -7.40
N GLY A 293 14.47 -13.98 -8.11
CA GLY A 293 15.65 -13.36 -7.54
C GLY A 293 16.79 -14.36 -7.32
N GLU A 294 17.48 -14.23 -6.20
CA GLU A 294 18.56 -15.12 -5.80
C GLU A 294 18.10 -16.03 -4.65
N MET A 295 18.71 -17.20 -4.51
CA MET A 295 18.49 -18.05 -3.34
C MET A 295 18.86 -17.30 -2.06
N GLY A 296 17.98 -17.34 -1.05
CA GLY A 296 18.13 -16.60 0.20
C GLY A 296 17.56 -15.17 0.17
N ASN A 297 17.09 -14.69 -0.99
CA ASN A 297 16.54 -13.35 -1.15
C ASN A 297 15.03 -13.24 -0.78
N GLY A 298 14.44 -14.27 -0.17
CA GLY A 298 13.03 -14.28 0.21
C GLY A 298 12.67 -13.15 1.17
N ASN A 299 13.58 -12.76 2.07
CA ASN A 299 13.34 -11.65 3.00
C ASN A 299 13.12 -10.31 2.29
N ALA A 300 13.84 -10.02 1.21
CA ALA A 300 13.64 -8.77 0.46
C ALA A 300 12.29 -8.75 -0.26
N ILE A 301 11.85 -9.92 -0.77
CA ILE A 301 10.52 -10.07 -1.36
C ILE A 301 9.45 -9.85 -0.29
N LEU A 302 9.59 -10.46 0.89
CA LEU A 302 8.67 -10.26 2.02
C LEU A 302 8.59 -8.80 2.44
N SER A 303 9.74 -8.14 2.63
CA SER A 303 9.79 -6.72 2.97
C SER A 303 9.14 -5.85 1.89
N ASN A 304 9.26 -6.21 0.61
CA ASN A 304 8.59 -5.48 -0.47
C ASN A 304 7.06 -5.64 -0.43
N VAL A 305 6.56 -6.87 -0.25
CA VAL A 305 5.11 -7.14 -0.24
C VAL A 305 4.42 -6.55 0.99
N TYR A 306 5.01 -6.70 2.18
CA TYR A 306 4.38 -6.28 3.43
C TYR A 306 4.74 -4.87 3.89
N ALA A 307 5.66 -4.17 3.21
CA ALA A 307 5.91 -2.77 3.52
C ALA A 307 4.60 -1.98 3.38
N PRO A 308 4.10 -1.37 4.47
CA PRO A 308 2.86 -0.59 4.42
C PRO A 308 2.90 0.45 3.31
N GLY A 309 1.82 0.53 2.53
CA GLY A 309 1.72 1.43 1.38
C GLY A 309 2.05 0.82 0.02
N ASN A 310 2.59 -0.40 -0.04
CA ASN A 310 2.75 -1.12 -1.32
C ASN A 310 1.47 -1.88 -1.75
N ASN A 311 0.46 -1.98 -0.87
CA ASN A 311 -0.83 -2.60 -1.18
C ASN A 311 -1.76 -1.67 -1.98
N ARG A 312 -1.40 -0.40 -2.17
CA ARG A 312 -2.15 0.59 -3.00
C ARG A 312 -3.61 0.77 -2.56
N VAL A 313 -3.89 0.51 -1.28
CA VAL A 313 -5.21 0.61 -0.63
C VAL A 313 -5.84 2.00 -0.80
N ALA A 314 -5.01 3.05 -0.93
CA ALA A 314 -5.49 4.42 -1.06
C ALA A 314 -6.44 4.64 -2.25
N GLY A 315 -6.14 4.07 -3.42
CA GLY A 315 -6.99 4.23 -4.60
C GLY A 315 -8.37 3.59 -4.42
N GLU A 316 -8.38 2.37 -3.87
CA GLU A 316 -9.59 1.65 -3.53
C GLU A 316 -10.43 2.42 -2.48
N ALA A 317 -9.78 2.88 -1.40
CA ALA A 317 -10.43 3.65 -0.34
C ALA A 317 -11.09 4.94 -0.86
N ILE A 318 -10.41 5.68 -1.73
CA ILE A 318 -10.95 6.89 -2.38
C ILE A 318 -12.17 6.53 -3.23
N GLY A 319 -12.06 5.46 -4.03
CA GLY A 319 -13.14 4.99 -4.89
C GLY A 319 -14.39 4.59 -4.10
N ILE A 320 -14.21 3.79 -3.04
CA ILE A 320 -15.30 3.33 -2.15
C ILE A 320 -15.97 4.54 -1.50
N LEU A 321 -15.22 5.46 -0.90
CA LEU A 321 -15.80 6.60 -0.20
C LEU A 321 -16.53 7.55 -1.17
N ARG A 322 -16.04 7.69 -2.41
CA ARG A 322 -16.72 8.48 -3.45
C ARG A 322 -18.04 7.84 -3.87
N HIS A 323 -18.05 6.52 -4.04
CA HIS A 323 -19.28 5.78 -4.33
C HIS A 323 -20.28 5.91 -3.18
N PHE A 324 -19.83 5.74 -1.93
CA PHE A 324 -20.63 5.96 -0.74
C PHE A 324 -21.24 7.36 -0.68
N MET A 325 -20.45 8.40 -0.94
CA MET A 325 -20.92 9.79 -0.95
C MET A 325 -22.02 10.02 -2.00
N SER A 326 -21.92 9.38 -3.17
CA SER A 326 -22.96 9.44 -4.19
C SER A 326 -24.28 8.82 -3.69
N LEU A 327 -24.22 7.64 -3.09
CA LEU A 327 -25.38 6.97 -2.48
C LEU A 327 -26.00 7.80 -1.35
N LEU A 328 -25.15 8.34 -0.48
CA LEU A 328 -25.54 9.17 0.66
C LEU A 328 -26.26 10.44 0.19
N ASN A 329 -25.67 11.18 -0.75
CA ASN A 329 -26.26 12.41 -1.28
C ASN A 329 -27.60 12.16 -1.98
N LYS A 330 -27.72 11.08 -2.77
CA LYS A 330 -28.98 10.72 -3.44
C LYS A 330 -30.10 10.50 -2.42
N ASN A 331 -29.83 9.83 -1.30
CA ASN A 331 -30.82 9.58 -0.26
C ASN A 331 -31.15 10.87 0.51
N ILE A 332 -30.14 11.61 0.98
CA ILE A 332 -30.32 12.84 1.75
C ILE A 332 -31.12 13.89 0.97
N LEU A 333 -30.82 14.09 -0.32
CA LEU A 333 -31.51 15.10 -1.14
C LEU A 333 -32.97 14.73 -1.45
N GLY A 334 -33.29 13.43 -1.51
CA GLY A 334 -34.65 12.94 -1.76
C GLY A 334 -35.55 12.88 -0.52
N ARG A 335 -35.01 13.18 0.67
CA ARG A 335 -35.66 12.88 1.95
C ARG A 335 -36.02 14.12 2.75
N LYS A 336 -37.22 14.11 3.33
CA LYS A 336 -37.63 15.04 4.40
C LYS A 336 -37.43 14.38 5.76
N HIS A 337 -37.04 15.18 6.73
CA HIS A 337 -36.97 14.77 8.13
C HIS A 337 -37.63 15.88 8.96
N LEU A 338 -38.63 15.50 9.77
CA LEU A 338 -39.50 16.45 10.47
C LEU A 338 -40.14 17.46 9.48
N ASP A 339 -39.92 18.75 9.69
CA ASP A 339 -40.49 19.87 8.94
C ASP A 339 -39.63 20.35 7.76
N LYS A 340 -38.43 19.79 7.58
CA LYS A 340 -37.42 20.30 6.63
C LYS A 340 -36.84 19.23 5.73
N CYS A 341 -36.16 19.66 4.68
CA CYS A 341 -35.36 18.74 3.87
C CYS A 341 -34.16 18.27 4.67
N MET A 342 -33.77 17.00 4.54
CA MET A 342 -32.75 16.40 5.39
C MET A 342 -31.37 17.09 5.25
N HIS A 343 -31.04 17.62 4.07
CA HIS A 343 -29.80 18.37 3.83
C HIS A 343 -29.75 19.76 4.51
N GLU A 344 -30.86 20.24 5.07
CA GLU A 344 -30.93 21.56 5.72
C GLU A 344 -30.49 21.52 7.20
N PHE A 345 -30.36 20.32 7.79
CA PHE A 345 -29.93 20.14 9.17
C PHE A 345 -28.40 20.28 9.29
N GLU A 346 -27.94 21.10 10.24
CA GLU A 346 -26.50 21.35 10.48
C GLU A 346 -25.72 20.07 10.74
N ALA A 347 -26.27 19.12 11.51
CA ALA A 347 -25.63 17.84 11.78
C ALA A 347 -25.42 17.00 10.50
N VAL A 348 -26.34 17.09 9.53
CA VAL A 348 -26.21 16.41 8.24
C VAL A 348 -25.15 17.11 7.39
N GLN A 349 -25.14 18.45 7.40
CA GLN A 349 -24.12 19.25 6.71
C GLN A 349 -22.71 18.99 7.24
N GLU A 350 -22.56 18.82 8.55
CA GLU A 350 -21.28 18.48 9.18
C GLU A 350 -20.76 17.13 8.66
N VAL A 351 -21.59 16.08 8.67
CA VAL A 351 -21.17 14.75 8.20
C VAL A 351 -20.82 14.76 6.72
N VAL A 352 -21.65 15.36 5.87
CA VAL A 352 -21.36 15.48 4.42
C VAL A 352 -20.13 16.33 4.16
N GLY A 353 -19.94 17.41 4.91
CA GLY A 353 -18.75 18.27 4.85
C GLY A 353 -17.48 17.52 5.24
N LEU A 354 -17.52 16.73 6.33
CA LEU A 354 -16.41 15.89 6.76
C LEU A 354 -16.06 14.81 5.74
N ILE A 355 -17.04 14.15 5.14
CA ILE A 355 -16.82 13.18 4.05
C ILE A 355 -16.13 13.87 2.86
N THR A 356 -16.58 15.07 2.49
CA THR A 356 -16.00 15.86 1.40
C THR A 356 -14.55 16.25 1.70
N CYS A 357 -14.28 16.74 2.91
CA CYS A 357 -12.92 17.07 3.36
C CYS A 357 -12.01 15.82 3.35
N SER A 358 -12.48 14.69 3.89
CA SER A 358 -11.72 13.44 3.91
C SER A 358 -11.40 12.96 2.48
N LEU A 359 -12.36 12.98 1.56
CA LEU A 359 -12.11 12.65 0.15
C LEU A 359 -11.04 13.56 -0.48
N TYR A 360 -11.13 14.87 -0.25
CA TYR A 360 -10.13 15.82 -0.75
C TYR A 360 -8.75 15.54 -0.15
N CYS A 361 -8.65 15.26 1.15
CA CYS A 361 -7.40 14.89 1.81
C CYS A 361 -6.81 13.60 1.25
N MET A 362 -7.63 12.55 1.10
CA MET A 362 -7.23 11.24 0.59
C MET A 362 -6.68 11.34 -0.84
N GLU A 363 -7.43 11.99 -1.74
CA GLU A 363 -6.95 12.27 -3.11
C GLU A 363 -5.65 13.07 -3.10
N SER A 364 -5.55 14.09 -2.25
CA SER A 364 -4.37 14.96 -2.20
C SER A 364 -3.14 14.19 -1.78
N VAL A 365 -3.21 13.44 -0.68
CA VAL A 365 -2.06 12.69 -0.16
C VAL A 365 -1.68 11.54 -1.08
N ALA A 366 -2.65 10.79 -1.62
CA ALA A 366 -2.40 9.67 -2.52
C ALA A 366 -1.73 10.13 -3.83
N LEU A 367 -2.24 11.20 -4.45
CA LEU A 367 -1.62 11.77 -5.65
C LEU A 367 -0.28 12.43 -5.35
N PHE A 368 -0.13 13.10 -4.20
CA PHE A 368 1.14 13.72 -3.82
C PHE A 368 2.25 12.68 -3.67
N THR A 369 1.98 11.55 -3.01
CA THR A 369 2.93 10.44 -2.86
C THR A 369 3.21 9.72 -4.18
N SER A 370 2.18 9.35 -4.94
CA SER A 370 2.34 8.60 -6.20
C SER A 370 3.05 9.43 -7.27
N ALA A 371 2.70 10.71 -7.39
CA ALA A 371 3.37 11.62 -8.31
C ALA A 371 4.83 11.89 -7.92
N THR A 372 5.15 11.92 -6.62
CA THR A 372 6.54 12.03 -6.18
C THR A 372 7.34 10.79 -6.58
N ASN A 373 6.76 9.59 -6.46
CA ASN A 373 7.38 8.35 -6.91
C ASN A 373 7.64 8.34 -8.42
N ASP A 374 6.71 8.92 -9.18
CA ASP A 374 6.79 9.01 -10.63
C ASP A 374 7.79 10.07 -11.10
N LEU A 375 7.97 11.15 -10.34
CA LEU A 375 8.87 12.26 -10.69
C LEU A 375 10.35 11.94 -10.46
N TYR A 376 10.70 11.18 -9.42
CA TYR A 376 12.08 11.04 -8.96
C TYR A 376 12.60 9.60 -9.08
N GLU A 377 13.84 9.44 -9.51
CA GLU A 377 14.54 8.15 -9.55
C GLU A 377 14.83 7.67 -8.12
N ASN A 378 14.48 6.41 -7.81
CA ASN A 378 14.79 5.75 -6.54
C ASN A 378 14.43 6.56 -5.27
N GLN A 379 13.36 7.35 -5.32
CA GLN A 379 12.95 8.19 -4.20
C GLN A 379 12.54 7.34 -3.00
N ASP A 380 13.10 7.66 -1.83
CA ASP A 380 12.65 7.07 -0.57
C ASP A 380 11.31 7.69 -0.19
N LEU A 381 10.26 6.86 -0.25
CA LEU A 381 8.86 7.19 0.05
C LEU A 381 8.23 6.16 0.98
N GLU A 382 9.05 5.38 1.67
CA GLU A 382 8.57 4.29 2.53
C GLU A 382 7.61 4.81 3.62
N LEU A 383 7.95 5.95 4.22
CA LEU A 383 7.16 6.56 5.27
C LEU A 383 5.90 7.25 4.71
N GLU A 384 6.03 7.93 3.57
CA GLU A 384 4.95 8.61 2.86
C GLU A 384 3.87 7.61 2.39
N LYS A 385 4.30 6.47 1.84
CA LYS A 385 3.43 5.37 1.41
C LYS A 385 2.66 4.79 2.59
N ALA A 386 3.35 4.48 3.69
CA ALA A 386 2.71 3.97 4.91
C ALA A 386 1.67 4.96 5.47
N VAL A 387 2.03 6.24 5.59
CA VAL A 387 1.09 7.29 6.05
C VAL A 387 -0.13 7.40 5.14
N THR A 388 0.07 7.35 3.82
CA THR A 388 -1.00 7.47 2.83
C THR A 388 -2.00 6.33 2.94
N GLU A 389 -1.51 5.08 3.02
CA GLU A 389 -2.32 3.88 3.16
C GLU A 389 -3.12 3.89 4.47
N THR A 390 -2.43 4.06 5.60
CA THR A 390 -3.07 4.11 6.92
C THR A 390 -4.10 5.23 7.04
N TYR A 391 -3.82 6.42 6.48
CA TYR A 391 -4.77 7.53 6.52
C TYR A 391 -6.02 7.24 5.69
N CYS A 392 -5.84 6.78 4.45
CA CYS A 392 -6.96 6.58 3.53
C CYS A 392 -7.88 5.44 3.99
N ALA A 393 -7.32 4.32 4.45
CA ALA A 393 -8.11 3.19 4.96
C ALA A 393 -8.96 3.61 6.18
N ASN A 394 -8.33 4.23 7.18
CA ASN A 394 -9.01 4.61 8.41
C ASN A 394 -10.07 5.69 8.20
N GLU A 395 -9.77 6.73 7.40
CA GLU A 395 -10.75 7.78 7.11
C GLU A 395 -11.92 7.23 6.29
N CYS A 396 -11.70 6.34 5.32
CA CYS A 396 -12.78 5.72 4.55
C CYS A 396 -13.79 5.00 5.46
N ILE A 397 -13.32 4.06 6.29
CA ILE A 397 -14.17 3.28 7.20
C ILE A 397 -14.93 4.18 8.17
N LYS A 398 -14.21 5.14 8.77
CA LYS A 398 -14.79 6.08 9.74
C LYS A 398 -15.91 6.92 9.12
N ARG A 399 -15.67 7.47 7.94
CA ARG A 399 -16.61 8.37 7.23
C ARG A 399 -17.84 7.62 6.73
N ILE A 400 -17.69 6.38 6.29
CA ILE A 400 -18.84 5.53 5.92
C ILE A 400 -19.75 5.32 7.14
N TYR A 401 -19.16 4.94 8.28
CA TYR A 401 -19.94 4.70 9.49
C TYR A 401 -20.68 5.96 9.99
N GLU A 402 -20.03 7.13 9.98
CA GLU A 402 -20.67 8.40 10.31
C GLU A 402 -21.83 8.74 9.34
N GLY A 403 -21.67 8.49 8.04
CA GLY A 403 -22.75 8.66 7.06
C GLY A 403 -23.92 7.69 7.24
N MET A 404 -23.64 6.44 7.65
CA MET A 404 -24.69 5.46 7.97
C MET A 404 -25.53 5.90 9.17
N GLN A 405 -24.93 6.51 10.18
CA GLN A 405 -25.66 7.05 11.33
C GLN A 405 -26.67 8.12 10.91
N VAL A 406 -26.34 8.93 9.89
CA VAL A 406 -27.26 9.93 9.33
C VAL A 406 -28.49 9.27 8.69
N ILE A 407 -28.32 8.13 8.02
CA ILE A 407 -29.41 7.39 7.37
C ILE A 407 -30.25 6.58 8.39
N GLY A 408 -29.61 6.05 9.43
CA GLY A 408 -30.27 5.26 10.48
C GLY A 408 -30.58 3.83 10.04
N ILE A 409 -31.72 3.28 10.50
CA ILE A 409 -32.07 1.85 10.36
C ILE A 409 -32.06 1.33 8.92
N GLU A 410 -32.38 2.17 7.94
CA GLU A 410 -32.36 1.82 6.52
C GLU A 410 -30.95 1.38 6.08
N SER A 411 -29.90 2.03 6.61
CA SER A 411 -28.51 1.67 6.31
C SER A 411 -28.08 0.34 6.90
N TYR A 412 -28.82 -0.22 7.87
CA TYR A 412 -28.52 -1.48 8.54
C TYR A 412 -29.24 -2.69 7.91
N MET A 413 -30.14 -2.45 6.95
CA MET A 413 -30.86 -3.55 6.27
C MET A 413 -29.90 -4.38 5.42
N LYS A 414 -30.04 -5.70 5.47
CA LYS A 414 -29.15 -6.67 4.80
C LYS A 414 -28.97 -6.39 3.30
N ASP A 415 -30.06 -6.05 2.62
CA ASP A 415 -30.07 -5.88 1.16
C ASP A 415 -29.80 -4.42 0.74
N ASN A 416 -29.34 -3.57 1.67
CA ASN A 416 -29.04 -2.17 1.38
C ASN A 416 -27.57 -1.99 0.95
N PRO A 417 -27.28 -1.17 -0.09
CA PRO A 417 -25.91 -0.87 -0.50
C PRO A 417 -25.01 -0.28 0.60
N TYR A 418 -25.55 0.37 1.64
CA TYR A 418 -24.74 0.94 2.72
C TYR A 418 -23.97 -0.12 3.53
N MET A 419 -24.63 -1.20 3.98
CA MET A 419 -23.95 -2.30 4.68
C MET A 419 -22.92 -2.99 3.78
N LYS A 420 -23.24 -3.17 2.49
CA LYS A 420 -22.30 -3.74 1.52
C LYS A 420 -21.03 -2.91 1.42
N VAL A 421 -21.18 -1.60 1.20
CA VAL A 421 -20.05 -0.66 1.09
C VAL A 421 -19.23 -0.60 2.39
N TYR A 422 -19.87 -0.65 3.56
CA TYR A 422 -19.17 -0.71 4.83
C TYR A 422 -18.36 -2.00 4.99
N ASN A 423 -18.96 -3.17 4.69
CA ASN A 423 -18.26 -4.45 4.72
C ASN A 423 -17.10 -4.49 3.71
N ASP A 424 -17.28 -3.94 2.51
CA ASP A 424 -16.23 -3.83 1.51
C ASP A 424 -15.06 -2.97 2.02
N ALA A 425 -15.36 -1.86 2.71
CA ALA A 425 -14.35 -0.97 3.29
C ALA A 425 -13.57 -1.60 4.45
N LEU A 426 -14.14 -2.55 5.20
CA LEU A 426 -13.43 -3.25 6.29
C LEU A 426 -12.22 -4.05 5.77
N GLY A 427 -12.25 -4.50 4.51
CA GLY A 427 -11.12 -5.17 3.87
C GLY A 427 -9.85 -4.30 3.85
N LEU A 428 -10.00 -2.97 3.71
CA LEU A 428 -8.90 -2.01 3.61
C LEU A 428 -7.97 -2.01 4.82
N SER A 429 -8.47 -2.38 6.01
CA SER A 429 -7.70 -2.34 7.27
C SER A 429 -7.55 -3.68 7.96
N LEU A 430 -8.12 -4.76 7.39
CA LEU A 430 -8.11 -6.09 8.01
C LEU A 430 -7.51 -7.17 7.11
N PHE A 431 -7.49 -6.97 5.78
CA PHE A 431 -7.07 -8.02 4.86
C PHE A 431 -5.54 -8.17 4.79
N ASP A 432 -4.82 -7.04 4.71
CA ASP A 432 -3.38 -7.03 4.43
C ASP A 432 -2.49 -6.65 5.61
N GLY A 433 -3.09 -6.11 6.68
CA GLY A 433 -2.34 -5.57 7.79
C GLY A 433 -3.27 -5.11 8.91
N SER A 434 -2.67 -4.77 10.04
CA SER A 434 -3.35 -4.17 11.18
C SER A 434 -3.01 -2.68 11.22
N ALA A 435 -4.03 -1.83 11.32
CA ALA A 435 -3.83 -0.39 11.50
C ALA A 435 -2.94 -0.04 12.72
N ILE A 436 -2.86 -0.93 13.71
CA ILE A 436 -1.98 -0.77 14.88
C ILE A 436 -0.52 -0.95 14.46
N ASP A 437 -0.21 -2.00 13.71
CA ASP A 437 1.15 -2.34 13.29
C ASP A 437 1.70 -1.30 12.31
N GLU A 438 0.87 -0.81 11.39
CA GLU A 438 1.23 0.26 10.45
C GLU A 438 1.59 1.56 11.17
N LYS A 439 0.82 1.96 12.19
CA LYS A 439 1.15 3.15 12.99
C LYS A 439 2.46 2.97 13.74
N ILE A 440 2.68 1.80 14.34
CA ILE A 440 3.94 1.49 15.01
C ILE A 440 5.11 1.58 14.01
N TYR A 441 4.93 1.04 12.81
CA TYR A 441 5.91 1.10 11.73
C TYR A 441 6.25 2.54 11.33
N ILE A 442 5.26 3.40 11.10
CA ILE A 442 5.43 4.82 10.78
C ILE A 442 6.28 5.52 11.86
N ALA A 443 5.92 5.35 13.13
CA ALA A 443 6.62 5.99 14.22
C ALA A 443 8.07 5.48 14.37
N LEU A 444 8.28 4.16 14.28
CA LEU A 444 9.62 3.57 14.41
C LEU A 444 10.55 3.94 13.26
N LEU A 445 10.08 3.97 12.01
CA LEU A 445 10.89 4.41 10.89
C LEU A 445 11.34 5.87 11.05
N GLY A 446 10.43 6.74 11.47
CA GLY A 446 10.75 8.15 11.75
C GLY A 446 11.78 8.29 12.87
N LEU A 447 11.58 7.60 13.99
CA LEU A 447 12.50 7.62 15.12
C LEU A 447 13.86 6.98 14.81
N GLN A 448 13.90 5.92 13.99
CA GLN A 448 15.15 5.33 13.51
C GLN A 448 15.97 6.36 12.74
N TYR A 449 15.32 7.15 11.87
CA TYR A 449 15.98 8.22 11.13
C TYR A 449 16.52 9.32 12.05
N VAL A 450 15.77 9.71 13.08
CA VAL A 450 16.25 10.66 14.11
C VAL A 450 17.46 10.08 14.83
N GLY A 451 17.37 8.82 15.27
CA GLY A 451 18.45 8.10 15.92
C GLY A 451 19.73 8.13 15.11
N ILE A 452 19.67 7.86 13.80
CA ILE A 452 20.85 7.89 12.92
C ILE A 452 21.44 9.30 12.81
N ASN A 453 20.61 10.34 12.66
CA ASN A 453 21.05 11.70 12.36
C ASN A 453 21.45 12.53 13.60
N ILE A 454 20.88 12.23 14.77
CA ILE A 454 21.01 13.03 16.00
C ILE A 454 21.57 12.18 17.17
N HIS A 455 22.15 10.99 16.89
CA HIS A 455 22.64 10.09 17.94
C HIS A 455 23.58 10.76 18.95
N GLU A 456 24.52 11.60 18.49
CA GLU A 456 25.50 12.22 19.38
C GLU A 456 24.84 13.15 20.41
N ASP A 457 23.90 13.98 19.94
CA ASP A 457 23.20 14.94 20.79
C ASP A 457 22.27 14.19 21.76
N ILE A 458 21.62 13.12 21.30
CA ILE A 458 20.80 12.25 22.16
C ILE A 458 21.67 11.58 23.23
N ILE A 459 22.85 11.03 22.89
CA ILE A 459 23.75 10.39 23.87
C ILE A 459 24.23 11.40 24.92
N LYS A 460 24.56 12.63 24.50
CA LYS A 460 24.97 13.71 25.40
C LYS A 460 23.82 14.14 26.30
N ALA A 461 22.62 14.29 25.75
CA ALA A 461 21.40 14.63 26.48
C ALA A 461 21.06 13.55 27.52
N ARG A 462 21.12 12.27 27.19
CA ARG A 462 20.83 11.18 28.15
C ARG A 462 21.81 11.11 29.34
N ASN A 463 23.00 11.70 29.22
CA ASN A 463 24.04 11.70 30.24
C ASN A 463 24.27 13.10 30.83
N HIS A 464 23.22 13.71 31.38
CA HIS A 464 23.25 15.07 31.93
C HIS A 464 24.40 15.32 32.93
N LEU A 465 24.73 14.33 33.76
CA LEU A 465 25.80 14.43 34.76
C LEU A 465 27.20 14.52 34.15
N LEU A 466 27.42 13.88 33.00
CA LEU A 466 28.72 13.88 32.31
C LEU A 466 28.84 15.05 31.30
N ASN A 467 27.71 15.63 30.85
CA ASN A 467 27.67 16.71 29.87
C ASN A 467 26.84 17.93 30.33
N PRO A 468 27.18 18.57 31.47
CA PRO A 468 26.36 19.64 32.06
C PRO A 468 26.27 20.89 31.16
N ILE A 469 27.33 21.20 30.41
CA ILE A 469 27.36 22.34 29.48
C ILE A 469 26.41 22.11 28.30
N HIS A 470 26.31 20.88 27.80
CA HIS A 470 25.40 20.52 26.71
C HIS A 470 23.94 20.63 27.15
N PHE A 471 23.63 20.12 28.34
CA PHE A 471 22.29 20.21 28.92
C PHE A 471 21.82 21.67 29.11
N LEU A 472 22.69 22.52 29.68
CA LEU A 472 22.39 23.96 29.80
C LEU A 472 22.17 24.59 28.43
N LYS A 473 23.06 24.33 27.47
CA LYS A 473 22.92 24.84 26.10
C LYS A 473 21.60 24.40 25.46
N GLN A 474 21.17 23.16 25.67
CA GLN A 474 19.94 22.60 25.11
C GLN A 474 18.67 23.27 25.71
N ILE A 475 18.66 23.53 27.01
CA ILE A 475 17.56 24.26 27.68
C ILE A 475 17.42 25.68 27.11
N PHE A 476 18.54 26.39 26.90
CA PHE A 476 18.53 27.76 26.38
C PHE A 476 18.41 27.85 24.85
N SER A 477 18.76 26.78 24.13
CA SER A 477 18.77 26.70 22.65
C SER A 477 17.56 25.94 22.10
N LYS A 478 16.35 26.12 22.65
CA LYS A 478 15.14 25.60 21.99
C LYS A 478 15.08 26.15 20.56
N ARG A 479 15.38 25.29 19.60
CA ARG A 479 15.48 25.66 18.19
C ARG A 479 14.07 25.88 17.67
N LYS A 480 13.69 27.15 17.55
CA LYS A 480 12.41 27.52 16.95
C LYS A 480 12.50 27.38 15.43
N ILE A 481 11.66 26.54 14.86
CA ILE A 481 11.47 26.41 13.42
C ILE A 481 10.73 27.66 12.94
N ASN A 482 11.34 28.34 11.97
CA ASN A 482 10.77 29.52 11.31
C ASN A 482 11.17 29.44 9.84
N LEU A 483 10.36 28.72 9.06
CA LEU A 483 10.66 28.35 7.67
C LEU A 483 10.03 29.32 6.68
N TYR A 484 9.06 30.13 7.11
CA TYR A 484 8.31 31.05 6.26
C TYR A 484 7.67 30.32 5.06
N LEU A 485 7.06 29.15 5.28
CA LEU A 485 6.49 28.29 4.23
C LEU A 485 5.47 29.00 3.34
N PHE A 486 4.84 30.06 3.86
CA PHE A 486 3.89 30.87 3.09
C PHE A 486 4.51 31.56 1.88
N GLU A 487 5.83 31.75 1.82
CA GLU A 487 6.52 32.32 0.65
C GLU A 487 6.48 31.40 -0.58
N TYR A 488 6.28 30.09 -0.35
CA TYR A 488 6.20 29.06 -1.39
C TYR A 488 4.76 28.67 -1.74
N THR A 489 3.78 29.39 -1.20
CA THR A 489 2.35 29.16 -1.45
C THR A 489 1.63 30.47 -1.76
N HIS A 490 0.38 30.38 -2.24
CA HIS A 490 -0.44 31.56 -2.37
C HIS A 490 -0.70 32.21 -0.98
N LEU A 491 -0.69 33.54 -0.90
CA LEU A 491 -0.77 34.30 0.37
C LEU A 491 -2.00 33.96 1.23
N SER A 492 -3.09 33.54 0.59
CA SER A 492 -4.31 33.06 1.28
C SER A 492 -4.08 31.87 2.21
N PHE A 493 -2.98 31.13 2.05
CA PHE A 493 -2.62 29.97 2.87
C PHE A 493 -1.61 30.30 3.98
N LYS A 494 -1.29 31.59 4.21
CA LYS A 494 -0.33 32.01 5.25
C LYS A 494 -0.63 31.40 6.62
N MET A 495 -1.89 31.44 7.05
CA MET A 495 -2.31 30.84 8.33
C MET A 495 -2.05 29.33 8.34
N ALA A 496 -2.44 28.61 7.30
CA ALA A 496 -2.23 27.16 7.22
C ALA A 496 -0.74 26.80 7.25
N CYS A 497 0.10 27.57 6.56
CA CYS A 497 1.56 27.40 6.59
C CYS A 497 2.14 27.61 7.99
N THR A 498 1.68 28.62 8.73
CA THR A 498 2.09 28.83 10.13
C THR A 498 1.71 27.65 11.02
N LEU A 499 0.51 27.07 10.82
CA LEU A 499 0.08 25.89 11.57
C LEU A 499 0.92 24.64 11.23
N ILE A 500 1.32 24.47 9.96
CA ILE A 500 2.23 23.40 9.54
C ILE A 500 3.58 23.54 10.25
N GLU A 501 4.17 24.74 10.30
CA GLU A 501 5.43 24.97 11.00
C GLU A 501 5.35 24.66 12.50
N GLN A 502 4.21 24.99 13.14
CA GLN A 502 3.96 24.63 14.54
C GLN A 502 3.83 23.12 14.76
N CYS A 503 3.09 22.42 13.88
CA CYS A 503 2.97 20.97 13.94
C CYS A 503 4.34 20.28 13.71
N LEU A 504 5.14 20.82 12.80
CA LEU A 504 6.50 20.35 12.54
C LEU A 504 7.41 20.52 13.78
N GLN A 505 7.34 21.67 14.46
CA GLN A 505 8.04 21.88 15.72
C GLN A 505 7.64 20.81 16.75
N THR A 506 6.33 20.58 16.92
CA THR A 506 5.81 19.56 17.84
C THR A 506 6.33 18.17 17.51
N LEU A 507 6.38 17.78 16.22
CA LEU A 507 6.93 16.49 15.80
C LEU A 507 8.40 16.33 16.20
N VAL A 508 9.23 17.35 15.94
CA VAL A 508 10.66 17.33 16.25
C VAL A 508 10.91 17.26 17.76
N ASP A 509 10.20 18.09 18.52
CA ASP A 509 10.33 18.16 19.98
C ASP A 509 9.96 16.82 20.62
N ILE A 510 8.83 16.23 20.22
CA ILE A 510 8.38 14.93 20.73
C ILE A 510 9.33 13.81 20.32
N SER A 511 9.73 13.76 19.05
CA SER A 511 10.61 12.68 18.57
C SER A 511 11.95 12.67 19.29
N THR A 512 12.51 13.84 19.55
CA THR A 512 13.76 14.00 20.31
C THR A 512 13.56 13.59 21.76
N MET A 513 12.53 14.12 22.42
CA MET A 513 12.20 13.80 23.82
C MET A 513 12.00 12.30 24.04
N LEU A 514 11.29 11.61 23.14
CA LEU A 514 11.05 10.18 23.28
C LEU A 514 12.34 9.34 23.22
N LEU A 515 13.30 9.72 22.36
CA LEU A 515 14.59 9.04 22.28
C LEU A 515 15.50 9.37 23.47
N GLU A 516 15.42 10.58 24.00
CA GLU A 516 16.12 10.97 25.23
C GLU A 516 15.64 10.15 26.42
N ILE A 517 14.32 10.02 26.59
CA ILE A 517 13.74 9.32 27.74
C ILE A 517 13.92 7.80 27.60
N TYR A 518 13.42 7.22 26.51
CA TYR A 518 13.32 5.76 26.37
C TYR A 518 14.49 5.11 25.64
N GLY A 519 15.23 5.86 24.82
CA GLY A 519 16.27 5.28 23.95
C GLY A 519 15.73 4.13 23.09
N THR A 520 16.40 2.98 23.11
CA THR A 520 16.01 1.79 22.34
C THR A 520 14.74 1.11 22.86
N GLU A 521 14.37 1.33 24.13
CA GLU A 521 13.16 0.77 24.73
C GLU A 521 11.87 1.40 24.17
N ILE A 522 11.97 2.48 23.40
CA ILE A 522 10.82 3.13 22.76
C ILE A 522 10.03 2.15 21.88
N SER A 523 10.72 1.15 21.30
CA SER A 523 10.12 0.07 20.53
C SER A 523 9.03 -0.71 21.28
N SER A 524 9.08 -0.73 22.61
CA SER A 524 8.06 -1.37 23.46
C SER A 524 6.88 -0.45 23.82
N LYS A 525 6.98 0.87 23.57
CA LYS A 525 5.97 1.87 23.98
C LYS A 525 4.93 2.10 22.89
N GLN A 526 4.22 1.03 22.52
CA GLN A 526 3.32 1.00 21.37
C GLN A 526 2.20 2.05 21.39
N ILE A 527 1.67 2.42 22.56
CA ILE A 527 0.63 3.46 22.68
C ILE A 527 1.19 4.83 22.31
N ILE A 528 2.39 5.15 22.79
CA ILE A 528 3.07 6.41 22.48
C ILE A 528 3.45 6.46 21.01
N LEU A 529 3.96 5.35 20.46
CA LEU A 529 4.26 5.22 19.03
C LEU A 529 3.04 5.49 18.16
N GLN A 530 1.87 4.95 18.51
CA GLN A 530 0.62 5.24 17.77
C GLN A 530 0.26 6.73 17.77
N LYS A 531 0.42 7.41 18.91
CA LYS A 531 0.17 8.87 19.00
C LYS A 531 1.17 9.67 18.15
N LEU A 532 2.45 9.28 18.15
CA LEU A 532 3.47 9.90 17.31
C LEU A 532 3.16 9.71 15.82
N ALA A 533 2.74 8.50 15.42
CA ALA A 533 2.33 8.23 14.05
C ALA A 533 1.13 9.11 13.63
N ASP A 534 0.14 9.28 14.50
CA ASP A 534 -0.99 10.16 14.22
C ASP A 534 -0.55 11.62 14.00
N ILE A 535 0.45 12.12 14.76
CA ILE A 535 1.04 13.46 14.54
C ILE A 535 1.69 13.53 13.15
N THR A 536 2.51 12.54 12.80
CA THR A 536 3.18 12.45 11.49
C THR A 536 2.16 12.42 10.34
N ILE A 537 1.10 11.63 10.47
CA ILE A 537 0.02 11.53 9.49
C ILE A 537 -0.66 12.89 9.30
N GLN A 538 -1.06 13.57 10.39
CA GLN A 538 -1.72 14.88 10.28
C GLN A 538 -0.82 15.91 9.59
N LEU A 539 0.48 15.94 9.90
CA LEU A 539 1.42 16.86 9.29
C LEU A 539 1.55 16.63 7.78
N TYR A 540 1.79 15.39 7.36
CA TYR A 540 1.98 15.06 5.94
C TYR A 540 0.72 15.32 5.10
N VAL A 541 -0.45 14.90 5.59
CA VAL A 541 -1.73 15.15 4.91
C VAL A 541 -1.98 16.65 4.75
N THR A 542 -1.72 17.45 5.78
CA THR A 542 -1.92 18.90 5.74
C THR A 542 -1.00 19.56 4.71
N ILE A 543 0.26 19.14 4.62
CA ILE A 543 1.21 19.62 3.61
C ILE A 543 0.68 19.35 2.19
N ALA A 544 0.28 18.11 1.90
CA ALA A 544 -0.24 17.73 0.59
C ALA A 544 -1.50 18.53 0.20
N VAL A 545 -2.42 18.72 1.15
CA VAL A 545 -3.67 19.48 0.98
C VAL A 545 -3.40 20.96 0.69
N VAL A 546 -2.51 21.59 1.46
CA VAL A 546 -2.14 23.00 1.26
C VAL A 546 -1.40 23.18 -0.07
N ALA A 547 -0.49 22.27 -0.42
CA ALA A 547 0.19 22.29 -1.73
C ALA A 547 -0.81 22.19 -2.89
N ARG A 548 -1.80 21.28 -2.81
CA ARG A 548 -2.85 21.12 -3.82
C ARG A 548 -3.71 22.38 -3.95
N ALA A 549 -4.21 22.89 -2.83
CA ALA A 549 -5.11 24.05 -2.82
C ALA A 549 -4.38 25.32 -3.27
N SER A 550 -3.12 25.50 -2.88
CA SER A 550 -2.24 26.59 -3.33
C SER A 550 -2.10 26.58 -4.85
N ARG A 551 -1.78 25.42 -5.43
CA ARG A 551 -1.72 25.24 -6.88
C ARG A 551 -3.06 25.56 -7.54
N SER A 552 -4.16 24.99 -7.05
CA SER A 552 -5.50 25.19 -7.62
C SER A 552 -5.85 26.68 -7.72
N TYR A 553 -5.57 27.43 -6.65
CA TYR A 553 -5.75 28.87 -6.57
C TYR A 553 -4.87 29.65 -7.55
N CYS A 554 -3.57 29.32 -7.63
CA CYS A 554 -2.65 29.95 -8.57
C CYS A 554 -3.01 29.69 -10.03
N THR A 555 -3.55 28.50 -10.34
CA THR A 555 -3.96 28.13 -11.70
C THR A 555 -5.38 28.59 -12.06
N GLY A 556 -6.17 29.06 -11.10
CA GLY A 556 -7.54 29.54 -11.33
C GLY A 556 -8.55 28.45 -11.69
N ILE A 557 -8.47 27.27 -11.07
CA ILE A 557 -9.47 26.20 -11.30
C ILE A 557 -10.84 26.64 -10.76
N ARG A 558 -11.92 26.24 -11.43
CA ARG A 558 -13.32 26.66 -11.15
C ARG A 558 -13.71 26.68 -9.66
N ASN A 559 -13.28 25.67 -8.90
CA ASN A 559 -13.67 25.51 -7.49
C ASN A 559 -12.52 25.80 -6.51
N ALA A 560 -11.49 26.55 -6.92
CA ALA A 560 -10.32 26.83 -6.10
C ALA A 560 -10.65 27.50 -4.75
N GLU A 561 -11.75 28.26 -4.67
CA GLU A 561 -12.20 28.83 -3.40
C GLU A 561 -12.70 27.75 -2.41
N GLN A 562 -13.36 26.71 -2.90
CA GLN A 562 -13.79 25.58 -2.05
C GLN A 562 -12.59 24.78 -1.56
N GLU A 563 -11.61 24.52 -2.43
CA GLU A 563 -10.34 23.88 -2.06
C GLU A 563 -9.60 24.71 -1.00
N ARG A 564 -9.66 26.04 -1.10
CA ARG A 564 -9.17 26.95 -0.07
C ARG A 564 -9.91 26.73 1.25
N TYR A 565 -11.23 26.77 1.31
CA TYR A 565 -11.96 26.52 2.56
C TYR A 565 -11.60 25.17 3.22
N ILE A 566 -11.53 24.11 2.42
CA ILE A 566 -11.14 22.77 2.88
C ILE A 566 -9.73 22.79 3.47
N ALA A 567 -8.74 23.34 2.76
CA ALA A 567 -7.36 23.35 3.23
C ALA A 567 -7.17 24.14 4.54
N MET A 568 -7.90 25.25 4.71
CA MET A 568 -7.88 26.02 5.95
C MET A 568 -8.51 25.26 7.11
N TYR A 569 -9.65 24.60 6.86
CA TYR A 569 -10.30 23.75 7.86
C TYR A 569 -9.39 22.59 8.28
N VAL A 570 -8.80 21.87 7.32
CA VAL A 570 -7.90 20.73 7.56
C VAL A 570 -6.70 21.16 8.39
N ALA A 571 -6.03 22.27 8.03
CA ALA A 571 -4.88 22.76 8.79
C ALA A 571 -5.22 23.10 10.25
N GLN A 572 -6.39 23.72 10.48
CA GLN A 572 -6.86 24.04 11.83
C GLN A 572 -7.19 22.78 12.64
N GLN A 573 -7.85 21.79 12.04
CA GLN A 573 -8.19 20.53 12.72
C GLN A 573 -6.95 19.69 13.01
N ALA A 574 -6.02 19.61 12.05
CA ALA A 574 -4.74 18.94 12.22
C ALA A 574 -3.97 19.54 13.39
N PHE A 575 -3.87 20.87 13.46
CA PHE A 575 -3.20 21.56 14.57
C PHE A 575 -3.84 21.25 15.93
N LYS A 576 -5.17 21.36 16.04
CA LYS A 576 -5.89 21.03 17.29
C LYS A 576 -5.64 19.58 17.73
N LYS A 577 -5.66 18.64 16.79
CA LYS A 577 -5.40 17.22 17.05
C LYS A 577 -3.95 16.98 17.46
N VAL A 578 -2.99 17.63 16.82
CA VAL A 578 -1.56 17.52 17.15
C VAL A 578 -1.27 18.05 18.55
N GLU A 579 -1.82 19.20 18.93
CA GLU A 579 -1.64 19.74 20.30
C GLU A 579 -2.28 18.82 21.35
N LEU A 580 -3.48 18.27 21.10
CA LEU A 580 -4.08 17.28 21.99
C LEU A 580 -3.22 16.01 22.13
N LEU A 581 -2.67 15.50 21.03
CA LEU A 581 -1.81 14.32 21.04
C LEU A 581 -0.50 14.58 21.77
N LYS A 582 0.11 15.76 21.57
CA LYS A 582 1.29 16.24 22.28
C LYS A 582 1.04 16.28 23.79
N ASP A 583 -0.04 16.93 24.23
CA ASP A 583 -0.40 16.97 25.65
C ASP A 583 -0.62 15.56 26.20
N ASN A 584 -1.25 14.68 25.43
CA ASN A 584 -1.45 13.27 25.78
C ASN A 584 -0.18 12.43 25.79
N ILE A 585 0.92 12.86 25.18
CA ILE A 585 2.23 12.18 25.24
C ILE A 585 3.01 12.72 26.45
N ILE A 586 3.10 14.04 26.59
CA ILE A 586 3.83 14.70 27.67
C ILE A 586 3.20 14.37 29.02
N ASN A 587 1.86 14.48 29.13
CA ASN A 587 1.15 14.19 30.37
C ASN A 587 0.96 12.69 30.62
N ASN A 588 1.14 11.82 29.62
CA ASN A 588 1.10 10.36 29.83
C ASN A 588 2.19 9.90 30.80
N GLU A 589 3.34 10.58 30.83
CA GLU A 589 4.40 10.29 31.79
C GLU A 589 4.02 10.70 33.22
N LEU A 590 3.10 11.66 33.36
CA LEU A 590 2.63 12.16 34.65
C LEU A 590 1.39 11.38 35.16
N ILE A 591 0.66 10.68 34.30
CA ILE A 591 -0.63 10.07 34.65
C ILE A 591 -0.57 8.54 34.54
N GLN A 592 -0.95 7.85 35.62
CA GLN A 592 -0.96 6.39 35.80
C GLN A 592 -1.90 5.59 34.84
N HIS A 593 -2.43 6.20 33.77
CA HIS A 593 -3.48 5.61 32.92
C HIS A 593 -3.04 4.30 32.25
N GLU A 594 -1.84 4.23 31.68
CA GLU A 594 -1.34 3.01 31.02
C GLU A 594 -1.12 1.87 32.01
N ARG A 595 -0.61 2.17 33.21
CA ARG A 595 -0.47 1.18 34.29
C ARG A 595 -1.83 0.65 34.75
N THR A 596 -2.87 1.47 34.67
CA THR A 596 -4.22 1.08 35.09
C THR A 596 -4.86 0.14 34.06
N LEU A 597 -4.84 0.50 32.77
CA LEU A 597 -5.36 -0.36 31.70
C LEU A 597 -4.56 -1.67 31.59
N GLY A 598 -3.25 -1.64 31.82
CA GLY A 598 -2.41 -2.84 31.89
C GLY A 598 -2.90 -3.81 32.97
N LYS A 599 -3.19 -3.33 34.19
CA LYS A 599 -3.73 -4.17 35.27
C LYS A 599 -5.13 -4.71 34.97
N VAL A 600 -6.00 -3.89 34.37
CA VAL A 600 -7.35 -4.31 33.98
C VAL A 600 -7.30 -5.42 32.93
N SER A 601 -6.46 -5.26 31.90
CA SER A 601 -6.28 -6.28 30.85
C SER A 601 -5.63 -7.55 31.39
N GLU A 602 -4.63 -7.45 32.26
CA GLU A 602 -4.03 -8.62 32.94
C GLU A 602 -5.08 -9.44 33.69
N SER A 603 -5.96 -8.78 34.45
CA SER A 603 -7.06 -9.45 35.14
C SER A 603 -8.02 -10.13 34.15
N ALA A 604 -8.39 -9.44 33.06
CA ALA A 604 -9.24 -10.02 32.03
C ALA A 604 -8.60 -11.27 31.37
N PHE A 605 -7.28 -11.26 31.12
CA PHE A 605 -6.55 -12.40 30.58
C PHE A 605 -6.50 -13.58 31.55
N GLN A 606 -6.23 -13.31 32.85
CA GLN A 606 -6.22 -14.35 33.88
C GLN A 606 -7.59 -15.03 34.01
N HIS A 607 -8.68 -14.26 33.91
CA HIS A 607 -10.05 -14.79 33.95
C HIS A 607 -10.54 -15.34 32.60
N LYS A 608 -9.76 -15.17 31.52
CA LYS A 608 -10.15 -15.48 30.13
C LYS A 608 -11.50 -14.86 29.73
N GLY A 609 -11.80 -13.66 30.22
CA GLY A 609 -13.09 -13.00 30.02
C GLY A 609 -13.28 -11.74 30.86
N TYR A 610 -14.50 -11.20 30.83
CA TYR A 610 -14.89 -10.08 31.69
C TYR A 610 -14.95 -10.53 33.15
N MET A 611 -14.10 -9.95 33.98
CA MET A 611 -13.87 -10.36 35.36
C MET A 611 -14.85 -9.75 36.37
N CYS A 612 -15.43 -8.57 36.07
CA CYS A 612 -16.32 -7.90 37.00
C CYS A 612 -17.66 -8.61 37.05
N GLU A 613 -18.16 -8.81 38.26
CA GLU A 613 -19.46 -9.40 38.46
C GLU A 613 -20.57 -8.43 38.04
N HIS A 614 -21.70 -8.98 37.58
CA HIS A 614 -22.87 -8.16 37.30
C HIS A 614 -23.27 -7.38 38.57
N PRO A 615 -23.63 -6.08 38.49
CA PRO A 615 -24.01 -5.28 39.66
C PRO A 615 -25.20 -5.80 40.49
N LEU A 616 -25.87 -6.87 40.05
CA LEU A 616 -26.96 -7.53 40.77
C LEU A 616 -26.49 -8.69 41.66
N LYS A 617 -25.21 -9.08 41.58
CA LYS A 617 -24.66 -10.14 42.41
C LYS A 617 -24.64 -9.70 43.88
N ARG A 618 -25.22 -10.53 44.75
CA ARG A 618 -25.24 -10.32 46.19
C ARG A 618 -24.18 -11.21 46.83
N ASN A 619 -23.53 -10.70 47.88
CA ASN A 619 -22.73 -11.53 48.78
C ASN A 619 -23.70 -12.50 49.45
N CYS A 620 -23.69 -13.76 49.02
CA CYS A 620 -24.47 -14.83 49.62
C CYS A 620 -23.67 -15.46 50.76
#